data_AF-A0A8H5KBM0-F1
#
_entry.id   AF-A0A8H5KBM0-F1
#
_cell.length_a   1.000
_cell.length_b   1.000
_cell.length_c   1.000
_cell.angle_alpha   90.00
_cell.angle_beta   90.00
_cell.angle_gamma   90.00
#
_symmetry.space_group_name_H-M   'P 1'
#
loop_
_entity.id
_entity.type
_entity.pdbx_description
1 polymer ?
#
loop_
_entity_poly.entity_id
_entity_poly.type
_entity_poly.pdbx_seq_one_letter_code
_entity_poly.pdbx_strand_id
1 'polypeptide(L)'
;MVEVVGYDKTFPDGYMNPFNVWDFARPSFFCPHDLERVGSISDGGKIICGMSRYEKECPGPSSDSNKAREFIVYSFGVSVDSSFEAELLQRTNARIWGYDGTVDKWAQQVPEWIWSRAKFQKAMIGDVSDSKARPPVFSIQDLMKINGHSYVDLIKMDIEGAEFDVLTSLIESVKEQRRNGNVTLPFGQLLVELHLKQPPEGVTVPNDLRSWLEWWYSLEEMGLRPVSNEDNWIGDRVYGMPRFMEYTFINAVDKERNLLL
;
A
#
# COMPACT_ATOMS: atom_id res chain seq x y z
N MET A 1 25.88 9.61 17.11
CA MET A 1 24.78 8.81 17.66
C MET A 1 23.61 9.75 17.79
N VAL A 2 22.49 9.48 17.11
CA VAL A 2 21.26 10.25 17.29
C VAL A 2 20.73 9.86 18.68
N GLU A 3 20.65 10.82 19.61
CA GLU A 3 19.97 10.60 20.89
C GLU A 3 18.48 10.48 20.61
N VAL A 4 17.97 9.26 20.64
CA VAL A 4 16.54 9.00 20.51
C VAL A 4 15.93 9.12 21.90
N VAL A 5 15.19 10.21 22.13
CA VAL A 5 14.49 10.44 23.40
C VAL A 5 13.45 9.33 23.60
N GLY A 6 13.44 8.72 24.78
CA GLY A 6 12.46 7.69 25.14
C GLY A 6 12.85 6.25 24.82
N TYR A 7 14.13 5.90 24.68
CA TYR A 7 14.59 4.54 24.36
C TYR A 7 14.09 3.43 25.33
N ASP A 8 13.85 3.75 26.60
CA ASP A 8 13.43 2.76 27.62
C ASP A 8 11.91 2.55 27.69
N LYS A 9 11.16 2.98 26.68
CA LYS A 9 9.70 2.87 26.66
C LYS A 9 9.23 1.57 26.03
N THR A 10 8.17 1.00 26.59
CA THR A 10 7.50 -0.20 26.05
C THR A 10 6.86 0.12 24.70
N PHE A 11 7.29 -0.52 23.63
CA PHE A 11 6.70 -0.33 22.30
C PHE A 11 5.38 -1.12 22.14
N PRO A 12 4.40 -0.64 21.34
CA PRO A 12 4.33 0.70 20.78
C PRO A 12 3.82 1.74 21.79
N ASP A 13 3.03 1.33 22.78
CA ASP A 13 2.21 2.22 23.63
C ASP A 13 2.99 3.30 24.37
N GLY A 14 4.21 3.00 24.83
CA GLY A 14 5.09 3.97 25.47
C GLY A 14 5.48 5.12 24.54
N TYR A 15 5.52 4.88 23.23
CA TYR A 15 5.78 5.88 22.20
C TYR A 15 4.52 6.54 21.66
N MET A 16 3.36 6.35 22.28
CA MET A 16 2.10 6.94 21.85
C MET A 16 1.66 8.14 22.71
N ASN A 17 2.31 8.37 23.87
CA ASN A 17 2.14 9.58 24.69
C ASN A 17 3.36 9.81 25.64
N PRO A 18 3.91 11.03 25.80
CA PRO A 18 3.65 12.26 25.03
C PRO A 18 4.36 12.32 23.66
N PHE A 19 5.16 11.30 23.34
CA PHE A 19 5.73 11.12 22.00
C PHE A 19 4.71 10.44 21.10
N ASN A 20 4.89 10.54 19.78
CA ASN A 20 4.18 9.72 18.82
C ASN A 20 5.19 8.89 18.02
N VAL A 21 5.02 7.57 17.91
CA VAL A 21 5.91 6.70 17.13
C VAL A 21 6.00 7.14 15.67
N TRP A 22 4.93 7.76 15.16
CA TRP A 22 4.84 8.33 13.82
C TRP A 22 5.69 9.61 13.66
N ASP A 23 6.14 10.25 14.75
CA ASP A 23 7.07 11.40 14.69
C ASP A 23 8.42 11.01 14.07
N PHE A 24 8.79 9.73 14.15
CA PHE A 24 10.02 9.20 13.56
C PHE A 24 9.90 8.84 12.08
N ALA A 25 8.70 8.95 11.51
CA ALA A 25 8.33 8.49 10.18
C ALA A 25 7.50 9.55 9.45
N ARG A 26 7.85 10.83 9.61
CA ARG A 26 7.12 11.94 8.97
C ARG A 26 7.44 12.04 7.49
N PRO A 27 6.46 12.38 6.62
CA PRO A 27 6.73 12.76 5.25
C PRO A 27 7.75 13.90 5.19
N SER A 28 8.87 13.64 4.53
CA SER A 28 9.96 14.62 4.32
C SER A 28 10.22 14.90 2.84
N PHE A 29 9.45 14.26 1.95
CA PHE A 29 9.54 14.40 0.50
C PHE A 29 8.29 15.09 -0.05
N PHE A 30 8.46 15.96 -1.03
CA PHE A 30 7.33 16.63 -1.68
C PHE A 30 6.78 15.76 -2.81
N CYS A 31 5.46 15.62 -2.88
CA CYS A 31 4.82 15.10 -4.09
C CYS A 31 5.17 16.02 -5.28
N PRO A 32 5.71 15.49 -6.41
CA PRO A 32 6.05 16.32 -7.57
C PRO A 32 4.82 16.83 -8.35
N HIS A 33 3.62 16.40 -7.97
CA HIS A 33 2.33 16.74 -8.59
C HIS A 33 1.32 17.19 -7.52
N ASP A 34 0.02 17.10 -7.81
CA ASP A 34 -1.07 17.31 -6.87
C ASP A 34 -1.16 16.19 -5.81
N LEU A 35 -1.64 16.53 -4.61
CA LEU A 35 -2.09 15.56 -3.62
C LEU A 35 -3.62 15.61 -3.57
N GLU A 36 -4.27 14.47 -3.78
CA GLU A 36 -5.73 14.39 -3.82
C GLU A 36 -6.24 13.18 -3.03
N ARG A 37 -7.29 13.38 -2.22
CA ARG A 37 -8.01 12.28 -1.57
C ARG A 37 -8.99 11.66 -2.56
N VAL A 38 -8.85 10.37 -2.81
CA VAL A 38 -9.68 9.61 -3.76
C VAL A 38 -10.48 8.56 -3.00
N GLY A 39 -11.74 8.37 -3.37
CA GLY A 39 -12.70 7.51 -2.68
C GLY A 39 -13.49 8.23 -1.59
N SER A 40 -13.96 7.48 -0.61
CA SER A 40 -14.74 8.01 0.53
C SER A 40 -13.98 9.11 1.27
N ILE A 41 -14.69 10.18 1.65
CA ILE A 41 -14.12 11.25 2.49
C ILE A 41 -13.78 10.73 3.89
N SER A 42 -14.51 9.70 4.36
CA SER A 42 -14.27 9.03 5.64
C SER A 42 -13.25 7.88 5.46
N ASP A 43 -13.43 6.77 6.18
CA ASP A 43 -12.62 5.56 6.06
C ASP A 43 -12.72 4.98 4.64
N GLY A 44 -11.65 4.34 4.17
CA GLY A 44 -11.57 3.68 2.86
C GLY A 44 -11.03 4.52 1.69
N GLY A 45 -11.12 5.87 1.76
CA GLY A 45 -10.43 6.75 0.82
C GLY A 45 -8.93 6.85 1.11
N LYS A 46 -8.10 7.14 0.11
CA LYS A 46 -6.64 7.25 0.27
C LYS A 46 -6.12 8.50 -0.46
N ILE A 47 -5.04 9.10 0.05
CA ILE A 47 -4.33 10.20 -0.63
C ILE A 47 -3.45 9.65 -1.75
N ILE A 48 -3.63 10.18 -2.95
CA ILE A 48 -2.80 9.91 -4.12
C ILE A 48 -1.93 11.13 -4.42
N CYS A 49 -0.65 10.88 -4.69
CA CYS A 49 0.21 11.83 -5.37
C CYS A 49 0.05 11.69 -6.90
N GLY A 50 -0.32 12.78 -7.55
CA GLY A 50 -0.41 12.91 -9.00
C GLY A 50 -1.66 12.32 -9.63
N MET A 51 -2.84 12.52 -9.04
CA MET A 51 -4.08 12.03 -9.64
C MET A 51 -4.32 12.70 -11.01
N SER A 52 -4.09 14.02 -11.11
CA SER A 52 -4.17 14.74 -12.40
C SER A 52 -3.20 14.20 -13.46
N ARG A 53 -2.04 13.70 -13.02
CA ARG A 53 -1.04 13.06 -13.89
C ARG A 53 -1.55 11.71 -14.39
N TYR A 54 -2.13 10.87 -13.53
CA TYR A 54 -2.71 9.59 -13.96
C TYR A 54 -3.87 9.76 -14.93
N GLU A 55 -4.75 10.75 -14.71
CA GLU A 55 -5.84 11.08 -15.66
C GLU A 55 -5.31 11.50 -17.03
N LYS A 56 -4.21 12.26 -17.05
CA LYS A 56 -3.57 12.70 -18.30
C LYS A 56 -2.92 11.54 -19.06
N GLU A 57 -2.17 10.69 -18.38
CA GLU A 57 -1.38 9.62 -19.01
C GLU A 57 -2.21 8.36 -19.30
N CYS A 58 -3.26 8.10 -18.51
CA CYS A 58 -4.14 6.95 -18.62
C CYS A 58 -5.61 7.40 -18.62
N PRO A 59 -6.07 8.21 -19.60
CA PRO A 59 -7.39 8.82 -19.58
C PRO A 59 -8.53 7.80 -19.57
N GLY A 60 -9.47 7.99 -18.64
CA GLY A 60 -10.64 7.15 -18.46
C GLY A 60 -11.85 7.56 -19.32
N PRO A 61 -13.03 6.98 -19.02
CA PRO A 61 -13.25 5.93 -18.02
C PRO A 61 -12.64 4.60 -18.45
N SER A 62 -12.48 3.69 -17.49
CA SER A 62 -12.03 2.33 -17.75
C SER A 62 -13.04 1.56 -18.59
N SER A 63 -12.56 0.93 -19.66
CA SER A 63 -13.37 0.10 -20.55
C SER A 63 -12.47 -0.81 -21.38
N ASP A 64 -12.97 -1.99 -21.76
CA ASP A 64 -12.25 -2.89 -22.67
C ASP A 64 -12.09 -2.33 -24.09
N SER A 65 -12.90 -1.33 -24.46
CA SER A 65 -12.75 -0.60 -25.71
C SER A 65 -11.78 0.58 -25.62
N ASN A 66 -11.41 1.02 -24.42
CA ASN A 66 -10.48 2.13 -24.23
C ASN A 66 -9.06 1.71 -24.64
N LYS A 67 -8.45 2.49 -25.53
CA LYS A 67 -7.11 2.23 -26.12
C LYS A 67 -5.99 3.01 -25.45
N ALA A 68 -6.30 3.87 -24.48
CA ALA A 68 -5.31 4.55 -23.67
C ALA A 68 -4.45 3.53 -22.89
N ARG A 69 -3.26 3.95 -22.46
CA ARG A 69 -2.42 3.16 -21.55
C ARG A 69 -3.25 2.73 -20.34
N GLU A 70 -3.14 1.46 -19.95
CA GLU A 70 -3.83 0.98 -18.76
C GLU A 70 -3.11 1.50 -17.50
N PHE A 71 -3.88 1.89 -16.51
CA PHE A 71 -3.38 2.21 -15.17
C PHE A 71 -3.51 0.96 -14.29
N ILE A 72 -2.41 0.25 -14.05
CA ILE A 72 -2.40 -1.05 -13.38
C ILE A 72 -2.39 -0.85 -11.87
N VAL A 73 -3.45 -1.29 -11.19
CA VAL A 73 -3.64 -1.07 -9.74
C VAL A 73 -3.82 -2.40 -9.02
N TYR A 74 -3.06 -2.58 -7.94
CA TYR A 74 -3.32 -3.65 -6.97
C TYR A 74 -3.96 -3.05 -5.72
N SER A 75 -5.07 -3.64 -5.28
CA SER A 75 -5.76 -3.25 -4.04
C SER A 75 -5.82 -4.45 -3.10
N PHE A 76 -5.13 -4.35 -1.97
CA PHE A 76 -5.04 -5.39 -0.96
C PHE A 76 -5.79 -4.95 0.30
N GLY A 77 -6.75 -5.78 0.73
CA GLY A 77 -7.68 -5.43 1.81
C GLY A 77 -8.70 -4.41 1.34
N VAL A 78 -9.66 -4.88 0.57
CA VAL A 78 -10.72 -4.04 0.00
C VAL A 78 -11.81 -3.79 1.04
N SER A 79 -12.11 -4.78 1.88
CA SER A 79 -13.17 -4.75 2.89
C SER A 79 -14.53 -4.36 2.28
N VAL A 80 -15.31 -3.56 3.00
CA VAL A 80 -16.69 -3.18 2.66
C VAL A 80 -16.79 -1.83 1.93
N ASP A 81 -15.66 -1.19 1.61
CA ASP A 81 -15.64 0.04 0.81
C ASP A 81 -14.74 -0.10 -0.42
N SER A 82 -15.35 -0.03 -1.60
CA SER A 82 -14.64 -0.04 -2.88
C SER A 82 -14.75 1.31 -3.60
N SER A 83 -15.02 2.39 -2.87
CA SER A 83 -15.14 3.76 -3.40
C SER A 83 -13.86 4.23 -4.09
N PHE A 84 -12.69 3.94 -3.50
CA PHE A 84 -11.38 4.25 -4.06
C PHE A 84 -11.20 3.61 -5.43
N GLU A 85 -11.43 2.30 -5.54
CA GLU A 85 -11.29 1.55 -6.79
C GLU A 85 -12.31 2.02 -7.84
N ALA A 86 -13.55 2.28 -7.42
CA ALA A 86 -14.60 2.79 -8.29
C ALA A 86 -14.22 4.15 -8.91
N GLU A 87 -13.67 5.06 -8.11
CA GLU A 87 -13.28 6.38 -8.58
C GLU A 87 -12.09 6.31 -9.55
N LEU A 88 -11.10 5.45 -9.30
CA LEU A 88 -10.01 5.20 -10.24
C LEU A 88 -10.50 4.66 -11.59
N LEU A 89 -11.45 3.71 -11.58
CA LEU A 89 -12.09 3.17 -12.79
C LEU A 89 -12.88 4.24 -13.55
N GLN A 90 -13.47 5.21 -12.86
CA GLN A 90 -14.23 6.28 -13.49
C GLN A 90 -13.31 7.32 -14.15
N ARG A 91 -12.20 7.67 -13.50
CA ARG A 91 -11.33 8.79 -13.89
C ARG A 91 -10.21 8.38 -14.85
N THR A 92 -9.77 7.13 -14.78
CA THR A 92 -8.62 6.62 -15.54
C THR A 92 -8.98 5.35 -16.31
N ASN A 93 -8.12 4.93 -17.25
CA ASN A 93 -8.20 3.60 -17.86
C ASN A 93 -7.66 2.51 -16.93
N ALA A 94 -8.11 2.50 -15.68
CA ALA A 94 -7.62 1.58 -14.66
C ALA A 94 -7.93 0.13 -15.01
N ARG A 95 -7.00 -0.76 -14.67
CA ARG A 95 -7.28 -2.18 -14.53
C ARG A 95 -6.83 -2.58 -13.12
N ILE A 96 -7.78 -3.08 -12.34
CA ILE A 96 -7.62 -3.26 -10.90
C ILE A 96 -7.67 -4.74 -10.56
N TRP A 97 -6.76 -5.18 -9.70
CA TRP A 97 -6.77 -6.49 -9.08
C TRP A 97 -6.93 -6.33 -7.57
N GLY A 98 -8.11 -6.72 -7.07
CA GLY A 98 -8.46 -6.73 -5.66
C GLY A 98 -8.23 -8.09 -5.03
N TYR A 99 -7.60 -8.10 -3.86
CA TYR A 99 -7.42 -9.31 -3.06
C TYR A 99 -7.79 -9.05 -1.61
N ASP A 100 -8.68 -9.89 -1.09
CA ASP A 100 -9.10 -9.82 0.30
C ASP A 100 -9.60 -11.18 0.77
N GLY A 101 -9.10 -11.69 1.90
CA GLY A 101 -9.49 -12.98 2.44
C GLY A 101 -10.80 -12.97 3.24
N THR A 102 -11.30 -11.78 3.60
CA THR A 102 -12.40 -11.57 4.55
C THR A 102 -13.75 -11.37 3.84
N VAL A 103 -13.74 -10.78 2.63
CA VAL A 103 -14.94 -10.58 1.81
C VAL A 103 -14.96 -11.51 0.59
N ASP A 104 -16.11 -11.62 -0.08
CA ASP A 104 -16.29 -12.54 -1.22
C ASP A 104 -16.27 -11.82 -2.58
N LYS A 105 -16.43 -10.50 -2.58
CA LYS A 105 -16.51 -9.66 -3.78
C LYS A 105 -16.28 -8.20 -3.42
N TRP A 106 -16.14 -7.37 -4.45
CA TRP A 106 -16.18 -5.91 -4.32
C TRP A 106 -17.42 -5.42 -3.57
N ALA A 107 -17.27 -4.29 -2.89
CA ALA A 107 -18.41 -3.55 -2.34
C ALA A 107 -19.26 -2.92 -3.46
N GLN A 108 -20.43 -2.38 -3.07
CA GLN A 108 -21.46 -1.91 -4.01
C GLN A 108 -21.00 -0.83 -5.01
N GLN A 109 -19.92 -0.12 -4.69
CA GLN A 109 -19.34 0.94 -5.52
C GLN A 109 -18.71 0.41 -6.81
N VAL A 110 -18.29 -0.86 -6.86
CA VAL A 110 -17.74 -1.51 -8.07
C VAL A 110 -18.74 -2.57 -8.59
N PRO A 111 -19.66 -2.17 -9.49
CA PRO A 111 -20.73 -3.04 -9.97
C PRO A 111 -20.24 -4.13 -10.94
N GLU A 112 -21.01 -5.21 -11.08
CA GLU A 112 -20.62 -6.41 -11.86
C GLU A 112 -20.22 -6.12 -13.32
N TRP A 113 -20.84 -5.12 -13.95
CA TRP A 113 -20.58 -4.81 -15.36
C TRP A 113 -19.17 -4.26 -15.63
N ILE A 114 -18.43 -3.79 -14.60
CA ILE A 114 -17.04 -3.33 -14.75
C ILE A 114 -16.01 -4.38 -14.30
N TRP A 115 -16.43 -5.58 -13.89
CA TRP A 115 -15.53 -6.62 -13.37
C TRP A 115 -14.52 -7.15 -14.39
N SER A 116 -14.72 -6.94 -15.70
CA SER A 116 -13.69 -7.22 -16.71
C SER A 116 -12.44 -6.33 -16.52
N ARG A 117 -12.63 -5.14 -15.94
CA ARG A 117 -11.59 -4.15 -15.60
C ARG A 117 -11.20 -4.19 -14.13
N ALA A 118 -12.06 -4.70 -13.25
CA ALA A 118 -11.83 -4.80 -11.80
C ALA A 118 -11.97 -6.25 -11.33
N LYS A 119 -10.87 -7.00 -11.36
CA LYS A 119 -10.85 -8.41 -10.97
C LYS A 119 -10.74 -8.54 -9.46
N PHE A 120 -11.61 -9.35 -8.85
CA PHE A 120 -11.55 -9.66 -7.43
C PHE A 120 -11.17 -11.13 -7.23
N GLN A 121 -10.32 -11.39 -6.23
CA GLN A 121 -10.04 -12.74 -5.77
C GLN A 121 -10.02 -12.78 -4.24
N LYS A 122 -10.77 -13.75 -3.67
CA LYS A 122 -10.70 -14.01 -2.24
C LYS A 122 -9.37 -14.67 -1.86
N ALA A 123 -8.44 -13.89 -1.34
CA ALA A 123 -7.10 -14.33 -0.96
C ALA A 123 -6.49 -13.39 0.07
N MET A 124 -5.65 -13.93 0.96
CA MET A 124 -4.81 -13.15 1.86
C MET A 124 -3.50 -12.80 1.16
N ILE A 125 -2.88 -11.71 1.60
CA ILE A 125 -1.54 -11.32 1.16
C ILE A 125 -0.56 -11.64 2.28
N GLY A 126 0.54 -12.31 1.94
CA GLY A 126 1.56 -12.74 2.90
C GLY A 126 2.96 -12.66 2.32
N ASP A 127 3.96 -12.91 3.15
CA ASP A 127 5.37 -12.97 2.76
C ASP A 127 5.69 -14.17 1.86
N VAL A 128 5.02 -15.30 2.09
CA VAL A 128 5.15 -16.56 1.35
C VAL A 128 3.78 -17.02 0.83
N SER A 129 3.73 -17.43 -0.43
CA SER A 129 2.51 -17.96 -1.04
C SER A 129 2.18 -19.37 -0.54
N ASP A 130 0.94 -19.57 -0.10
CA ASP A 130 0.34 -20.87 0.17
C ASP A 130 -1.04 -20.98 -0.51
N SER A 131 -1.05 -21.61 -1.68
CA SER A 131 -2.29 -21.87 -2.44
C SER A 131 -3.21 -22.92 -1.80
N LYS A 132 -2.73 -23.68 -0.81
CA LYS A 132 -3.50 -24.69 -0.08
C LYS A 132 -4.20 -24.12 1.15
N ALA A 133 -3.76 -22.95 1.63
CA ALA A 133 -4.43 -22.21 2.70
C ALA A 133 -5.89 -21.88 2.35
N ARG A 134 -6.68 -21.58 3.38
CA ARG A 134 -8.10 -21.26 3.27
C ARG A 134 -8.42 -20.01 4.09
N PRO A 135 -8.57 -18.83 3.46
CA PRO A 135 -8.35 -18.52 2.03
C PRO A 135 -6.87 -18.71 1.60
N PRO A 136 -6.58 -18.83 0.28
CA PRO A 136 -5.20 -18.93 -0.19
C PRO A 136 -4.41 -17.67 0.15
N VAL A 137 -3.12 -17.83 0.43
CA VAL A 137 -2.19 -16.73 0.72
C VAL A 137 -1.27 -16.54 -0.48
N PHE A 138 -1.04 -15.31 -0.92
CA PHE A 138 -0.09 -15.02 -1.99
C PHE A 138 0.87 -13.89 -1.62
N SER A 139 2.13 -14.02 -2.04
CA SER A 139 3.08 -12.91 -2.08
C SER A 139 2.77 -11.97 -3.25
N ILE A 140 3.15 -10.71 -3.13
CA ILE A 140 3.01 -9.71 -4.21
C ILE A 140 3.72 -10.21 -5.48
N GLN A 141 4.91 -10.78 -5.32
CA GLN A 141 5.76 -11.28 -6.39
C GLN A 141 5.06 -12.38 -7.19
N ASP A 142 4.38 -13.31 -6.51
CA ASP A 142 3.65 -14.36 -7.21
C ASP A 142 2.35 -13.86 -7.83
N LEU A 143 1.65 -12.91 -7.20
CA LEU A 143 0.51 -12.25 -7.84
C LEU A 143 0.92 -11.51 -9.11
N MET A 144 2.06 -10.81 -9.10
CA MET A 144 2.62 -10.19 -10.31
C MET A 144 2.91 -11.23 -11.40
N LYS A 145 3.51 -12.38 -11.07
CA LYS A 145 3.75 -13.47 -12.03
C LYS A 145 2.43 -14.05 -12.57
N ILE A 146 1.48 -14.35 -11.69
CA ILE A 146 0.16 -14.91 -12.04
C ILE A 146 -0.58 -14.00 -13.01
N ASN A 147 -0.51 -12.68 -12.80
CA ASN A 147 -1.17 -11.70 -13.65
C ASN A 147 -0.35 -11.28 -14.86
N GLY A 148 0.90 -11.73 -14.98
CA GLY A 148 1.80 -11.36 -16.08
C GLY A 148 2.29 -9.92 -16.02
N HIS A 149 2.36 -9.31 -14.84
CA HIS A 149 2.83 -7.94 -14.64
C HIS A 149 4.29 -7.90 -14.22
N SER A 150 5.09 -7.10 -14.93
CA SER A 150 6.45 -6.73 -14.51
C SER A 150 6.50 -5.39 -13.75
N TYR A 151 5.40 -4.64 -13.75
CA TYR A 151 5.26 -3.35 -13.09
C TYR A 151 3.79 -3.06 -12.73
N VAL A 152 3.56 -2.38 -11.62
CA VAL A 152 2.24 -1.92 -11.15
C VAL A 152 2.30 -0.41 -10.92
N ASP A 153 1.33 0.36 -11.41
CA ASP A 153 1.39 1.82 -11.26
C ASP A 153 1.12 2.25 -9.81
N LEU A 154 0.14 1.61 -9.17
CA LEU A 154 -0.29 1.93 -7.80
C LEU A 154 -0.65 0.67 -7.01
N ILE A 155 -0.15 0.57 -5.79
CA ILE A 155 -0.55 -0.43 -4.80
C ILE A 155 -1.29 0.29 -3.67
N LYS A 156 -2.53 -0.11 -3.37
CA LYS A 156 -3.22 0.17 -2.10
C LYS A 156 -3.08 -1.05 -1.21
N MET A 157 -2.74 -0.86 0.06
CA MET A 157 -2.52 -1.93 1.02
C MET A 157 -3.06 -1.56 2.40
N ASP A 158 -3.98 -2.37 2.89
CA ASP A 158 -4.56 -2.30 4.23
C ASP A 158 -4.87 -3.74 4.66
N ILE A 159 -3.91 -4.40 5.31
CA ILE A 159 -3.94 -5.85 5.54
C ILE A 159 -3.67 -6.20 7.00
N GLU A 160 -4.15 -5.34 7.90
CA GLU A 160 -4.36 -5.62 9.32
C GLU A 160 -3.10 -6.06 10.09
N GLY A 161 -1.92 -5.55 9.70
CA GLY A 161 -0.62 -5.84 10.32
C GLY A 161 0.33 -6.64 9.42
N ALA A 162 -0.18 -7.30 8.38
CA ALA A 162 0.67 -8.06 7.47
C ALA A 162 1.53 -7.17 6.56
N GLU A 163 1.38 -5.84 6.60
CA GLU A 163 2.13 -4.90 5.75
C GLU A 163 3.64 -5.04 5.95
N PHE A 164 4.06 -5.25 7.20
CA PHE A 164 5.47 -5.34 7.56
C PHE A 164 6.15 -6.53 6.89
N ASP A 165 5.59 -7.72 7.05
CA ASP A 165 6.12 -8.97 6.48
C ASP A 165 6.05 -8.97 4.95
N VAL A 166 4.91 -8.53 4.39
CA VAL A 166 4.69 -8.49 2.94
C VAL A 166 5.68 -7.55 2.25
N LEU A 167 5.86 -6.33 2.79
CA LEU A 167 6.79 -5.36 2.23
C LEU A 167 8.25 -5.79 2.46
N THR A 168 8.57 -6.41 3.60
CA THR A 168 9.91 -6.97 3.85
C THR A 168 10.25 -8.06 2.83
N SER A 169 9.34 -9.00 2.59
CA SER A 169 9.51 -10.06 1.57
C SER A 169 9.74 -9.47 0.17
N LEU A 170 8.96 -8.46 -0.22
CA LEU A 170 9.12 -7.79 -1.50
C LEU A 170 10.49 -7.09 -1.62
N ILE A 171 10.90 -6.36 -0.59
CA ILE A 171 12.18 -5.65 -0.55
C ILE A 171 13.35 -6.62 -0.66
N GLU A 172 13.36 -7.69 0.14
CA GLU A 172 14.46 -8.66 0.15
C GLU A 172 14.55 -9.40 -1.19
N SER A 173 13.42 -9.74 -1.81
CA SER A 173 13.40 -10.31 -3.16
C SER A 173 14.01 -9.37 -4.20
N VAL A 174 13.72 -8.07 -4.14
CA VAL A 174 14.32 -7.08 -5.06
C VAL A 174 15.79 -6.82 -4.73
N LYS A 175 16.20 -6.81 -3.45
CA LYS A 175 17.61 -6.70 -3.04
C LYS A 175 18.44 -7.87 -3.56
N GLU A 176 17.90 -9.08 -3.51
CA GLU A 176 18.56 -10.25 -4.09
C GLU A 176 18.77 -10.10 -5.61
N GLN A 177 17.75 -9.61 -6.33
CA GLN A 177 17.84 -9.34 -7.77
C GLN A 177 18.82 -8.20 -8.10
N ARG A 178 18.89 -7.15 -7.25
CA ARG A 178 19.86 -6.03 -7.38
C ARG A 178 21.32 -6.46 -7.35
N ARG A 179 21.65 -7.58 -6.67
CA ARG A 179 23.04 -8.09 -6.68
C ARG A 179 23.52 -8.46 -8.09
N ASN A 180 22.59 -8.73 -9.00
CA ASN A 180 22.85 -9.19 -10.36
C ASN A 180 22.42 -8.18 -11.44
N GLY A 181 21.98 -6.96 -11.07
CA GLY A 181 21.50 -5.96 -12.02
C GLY A 181 20.96 -4.68 -11.37
N ASN A 182 20.54 -3.71 -12.18
CA ASN A 182 19.97 -2.46 -11.68
C ASN A 182 18.43 -2.56 -11.60
N VAL A 183 17.93 -3.30 -10.61
CA VAL A 183 16.49 -3.54 -10.42
C VAL A 183 15.90 -2.58 -9.37
N THR A 184 14.73 -2.02 -9.63
CA THR A 184 13.97 -1.17 -8.68
C THR A 184 12.73 -1.90 -8.17
N LEU A 185 12.09 -1.37 -7.13
CA LEU A 185 10.77 -1.87 -6.71
C LEU A 185 9.80 -1.82 -7.90
N PRO A 186 9.01 -2.88 -8.14
CA PRO A 186 8.23 -3.02 -9.37
C PRO A 186 6.90 -2.26 -9.31
N PHE A 187 6.87 -1.11 -8.65
CA PHE A 187 5.70 -0.25 -8.59
C PHE A 187 6.03 1.24 -8.49
N GLY A 188 5.08 2.10 -8.88
CA GLY A 188 5.24 3.56 -8.91
C GLY A 188 4.88 4.26 -7.60
N GLN A 189 3.76 3.87 -6.99
CA GLN A 189 3.24 4.46 -5.76
C GLN A 189 2.64 3.38 -4.84
N LEU A 190 2.83 3.54 -3.53
CA LEU A 190 2.29 2.68 -2.48
C LEU A 190 1.46 3.53 -1.52
N LEU A 191 0.17 3.22 -1.42
CA LEU A 191 -0.73 3.71 -0.39
C LEU A 191 -0.87 2.61 0.63
N VAL A 192 -0.42 2.83 1.87
CA VAL A 192 -0.39 1.77 2.87
C VAL A 192 -0.90 2.27 4.21
N GLU A 193 -1.75 1.49 4.87
CA GLU A 193 -2.10 1.70 6.26
C GLU A 193 -1.26 0.81 7.17
N LEU A 194 -0.52 1.42 8.09
CA LEU A 194 0.37 0.71 9.00
C LEU A 194 -0.32 0.46 10.33
N HIS A 195 -0.37 -0.81 10.73
CA HIS A 195 -1.07 -1.26 11.93
C HIS A 195 -0.09 -1.62 13.05
N LEU A 196 0.15 -0.70 14.00
CA LEU A 196 0.93 -0.95 15.21
C LEU A 196 0.06 -1.48 16.35
N LYS A 197 -0.58 -2.63 16.11
CA LYS A 197 -1.40 -3.37 17.09
C LYS A 197 -0.84 -4.78 17.32
N GLN A 198 -1.47 -5.53 18.23
CA GLN A 198 -1.19 -6.95 18.36
C GLN A 198 -1.56 -7.65 17.02
N PRO A 199 -0.61 -8.31 16.36
CA PRO A 199 -0.87 -8.93 15.07
C PRO A 199 -1.65 -10.24 15.23
N PRO A 200 -2.33 -10.69 14.16
CA PRO A 200 -2.80 -12.07 14.06
C PRO A 200 -1.66 -13.10 14.24
N GLU A 201 -2.01 -14.34 14.54
CA GLU A 201 -1.02 -15.42 14.62
C GLU A 201 -0.29 -15.59 13.28
N GLY A 202 1.05 -15.68 13.33
CA GLY A 202 1.89 -15.83 12.15
C GLY A 202 2.22 -14.53 11.40
N VAL A 203 1.75 -13.37 11.89
CA VAL A 203 2.12 -12.05 11.37
C VAL A 203 3.08 -11.37 12.34
N THR A 204 4.15 -10.80 11.80
CA THR A 204 5.14 -10.05 12.55
C THR A 204 4.91 -8.55 12.37
N VAL A 205 4.88 -7.83 13.50
CA VAL A 205 4.95 -6.38 13.54
C VAL A 205 6.19 -5.99 14.36
N PRO A 206 6.77 -4.80 14.13
CA PRO A 206 7.82 -4.28 14.99
C PRO A 206 7.43 -4.34 16.47
N ASN A 207 8.37 -4.76 17.31
CA ASN A 207 8.14 -4.95 18.75
C ASN A 207 8.99 -4.01 19.61
N ASP A 208 9.83 -3.19 18.99
CA ASP A 208 10.61 -2.13 19.60
C ASP A 208 10.83 -0.98 18.60
N LEU A 209 11.31 0.16 19.09
CA LEU A 209 11.57 1.33 18.23
C LEU A 209 12.66 1.05 17.19
N ARG A 210 13.61 0.16 17.52
CA ARG A 210 14.72 -0.16 16.63
C ARG A 210 14.25 -0.92 15.40
N SER A 211 13.50 -2.00 15.58
CA SER A 211 12.91 -2.81 14.51
C SER A 211 11.96 -1.98 13.64
N TRP A 212 11.20 -1.05 14.24
CA TRP A 212 10.38 -0.10 13.49
C TRP A 212 11.22 0.80 12.57
N LEU A 213 12.27 1.42 13.12
CA LEU A 213 13.15 2.30 12.35
C LEU A 213 13.96 1.56 11.28
N GLU A 214 14.47 0.37 11.60
CA GLU A 214 15.19 -0.49 10.66
C GLU A 214 14.27 -0.90 9.49
N TRP A 215 13.01 -1.25 9.77
CA TRP A 215 12.01 -1.52 8.75
C TRP A 215 11.72 -0.28 7.89
N TRP A 216 11.49 0.88 8.52
CA TRP A 216 11.25 2.15 7.82
C TRP A 216 12.40 2.52 6.88
N TYR A 217 13.64 2.47 7.37
CA TYR A 217 14.82 2.77 6.56
C TYR A 217 15.02 1.78 5.41
N SER A 218 14.55 0.54 5.54
CA SER A 218 14.59 -0.42 4.43
C SER A 218 13.73 0.02 3.24
N LEU A 219 12.57 0.67 3.48
CA LEU A 219 11.75 1.27 2.43
C LEU A 219 12.49 2.41 1.74
N GLU A 220 13.12 3.28 2.53
CA GLU A 220 13.86 4.44 2.02
C GLU A 220 15.11 4.04 1.23
N GLU A 221 15.83 3.00 1.67
CA GLU A 221 16.97 2.41 0.95
C GLU A 221 16.56 1.89 -0.44
N MET A 222 15.33 1.39 -0.56
CA MET A 222 14.79 0.95 -1.84
C MET A 222 14.31 2.09 -2.74
N GLY A 223 14.25 3.32 -2.22
CA GLY A 223 13.87 4.52 -2.96
C GLY A 223 12.44 4.98 -2.72
N LEU A 224 11.70 4.36 -1.79
CA LEU A 224 10.37 4.86 -1.41
C LEU A 224 10.51 6.13 -0.60
N ARG A 225 9.66 7.11 -0.89
CA ARG A 225 9.64 8.39 -0.19
C ARG A 225 8.23 8.72 0.26
N PRO A 226 7.99 8.92 1.57
CA PRO A 226 6.69 9.32 2.08
C PRO A 226 6.40 10.78 1.68
N VAL A 227 5.25 11.00 1.05
CA VAL A 227 4.80 12.33 0.58
C VAL A 227 3.56 12.83 1.30
N SER A 228 2.82 11.93 1.96
CA SER A 228 1.66 12.26 2.80
C SER A 228 1.51 11.20 3.89
N ASN A 229 0.86 11.59 4.98
CA ASN A 229 0.34 10.67 5.98
C ASN A 229 -0.97 11.21 6.60
N GLU A 230 -1.91 10.32 6.92
CA GLU A 230 -3.17 10.65 7.58
C GLU A 230 -3.44 9.69 8.74
N ASP A 231 -3.82 10.22 9.91
CA ASP A 231 -4.23 9.39 11.05
C ASP A 231 -5.56 8.66 10.76
N ASN A 232 -5.64 7.36 11.05
CA ASN A 232 -6.94 6.68 11.07
C ASN A 232 -7.61 6.87 12.44
N TRP A 233 -8.29 8.01 12.58
CA TRP A 233 -9.00 8.38 13.80
C TRP A 233 -10.07 7.38 14.24
N ILE A 234 -10.64 6.59 13.33
CA ILE A 234 -11.68 5.61 13.69
C ILE A 234 -11.03 4.44 14.40
N GLY A 235 -9.98 3.85 13.82
CA GLY A 235 -9.18 2.81 14.45
C GLY A 235 -8.57 3.29 15.77
N ASP A 236 -7.97 4.47 15.76
CA ASP A 236 -7.29 5.02 16.94
C ASP A 236 -8.25 5.30 18.10
N ARG A 237 -9.48 5.73 17.80
CA ARG A 237 -10.52 5.91 18.82
C ARG A 237 -10.90 4.59 19.48
N VAL A 238 -10.95 3.49 18.73
CA VAL A 238 -11.27 2.16 19.27
C VAL A 238 -10.20 1.67 20.25
N TYR A 239 -8.93 1.93 19.95
CA TYR A 239 -7.81 1.52 20.81
C TYR A 239 -7.44 2.55 21.88
N GLY A 240 -7.88 3.80 21.72
CA GLY A 240 -7.56 4.91 22.61
C GLY A 240 -6.13 5.48 22.44
N MET A 241 -5.42 5.07 21.39
CA MET A 241 -4.04 5.47 21.09
C MET A 241 -3.80 5.47 19.57
N PRO A 242 -2.91 6.31 19.02
CA PRO A 242 -2.64 6.44 17.58
C PRO A 242 -1.89 5.23 17.01
N ARG A 243 -2.56 4.11 16.76
CA ARG A 243 -1.97 2.84 16.31
C ARG A 243 -2.04 2.65 14.80
N PHE A 244 -2.79 3.49 14.09
CA PHE A 244 -3.05 3.33 12.67
C PHE A 244 -2.70 4.62 11.92
N MET A 245 -1.87 4.50 10.91
CA MET A 245 -1.43 5.63 10.11
C MET A 245 -1.42 5.24 8.64
N GLU A 246 -2.13 6.00 7.83
CA GLU A 246 -2.08 5.89 6.38
C GLU A 246 -0.87 6.67 5.86
N TYR A 247 -0.16 6.08 4.91
CA TYR A 247 0.97 6.70 4.23
C TYR A 247 0.82 6.62 2.71
N THR A 248 1.26 7.68 2.06
CA THR A 248 1.44 7.74 0.61
C THR A 248 2.94 7.77 0.33
N PHE A 249 3.45 6.74 -0.33
CA PHE A 249 4.84 6.66 -0.79
C PHE A 249 4.91 6.72 -2.31
N ILE A 250 5.92 7.40 -2.83
CA ILE A 250 6.32 7.29 -4.24
C ILE A 250 7.65 6.57 -4.36
N ASN A 251 7.83 5.79 -5.42
CA ASN A 251 9.11 5.23 -5.80
C ASN A 251 9.93 6.29 -6.54
N ALA A 252 10.90 6.91 -5.86
CA ALA A 252 11.68 8.04 -6.36
C ALA A 252 12.89 7.64 -7.21
N VAL A 253 13.11 6.34 -7.47
CA VAL A 253 14.30 5.85 -8.19
C VAL A 253 14.00 5.35 -9.60
N ASP A 254 12.77 4.89 -9.88
CA ASP A 254 12.39 4.33 -11.18
C ASP A 254 11.89 5.40 -12.17
N LYS A 255 12.81 6.19 -12.73
CA LYS A 255 12.50 7.29 -13.65
C LYS A 255 12.00 6.83 -15.03
N GLU A 256 12.17 5.56 -15.37
CA GLU A 256 11.77 5.04 -16.67
C GLU A 256 10.29 4.65 -16.68
N ARG A 257 9.82 4.02 -15.60
CA ARG A 257 8.47 3.45 -15.55
C ARG A 257 7.49 4.26 -14.69
N ASN A 258 7.98 4.98 -13.68
CA ASN A 258 7.11 5.74 -12.78
C ASN A 258 6.59 7.02 -13.46
N LEU A 259 5.29 7.10 -13.70
CA LEU A 259 4.64 8.26 -14.33
C LEU A 259 4.73 9.56 -13.51
N LEU A 260 5.06 9.45 -12.21
CA LEU A 260 5.19 10.59 -11.30
C LEU A 260 6.55 11.29 -11.37
N LEU A 261 7.56 10.69 -12.03
CA LEU A 261 8.92 11.23 -12.12
C LEU A 261 9.23 11.92 -13.46
#